data_AF-A0A2S7EQT3-F1
#
_entry.id   AF-A0A2S7EQT3-F1
#
_cell.length_a   1.000
_cell.length_b   1.000
_cell.length_c   1.000
_cell.angle_alpha   90.00
_cell.angle_beta   90.00
_cell.angle_gamma   90.00
#
_symmetry.space_group_name_H-M   'P 1'
#
loop_
_entity.id
_entity.type
_entity.pdbx_description
1 polymer ?
#
loop_
_entity_poly.entity_id
_entity_poly.type
_entity_poly.pdbx_seq_one_letter_code
_entity_poly.pdbx_strand_id
1 'polypeptide(L)'
;MDALAADRRALQVSLLAELAADYAELRTAQARLSIARDNIGTLRTGEQLAERAQQRGLGTSAEVAQARAEREVAQAQPPLLEADIARLSHAIGVLAGGFPGDWRATLAEPSPTLPVAPALPLALPSEVIRQRPDLQADERRLAAATAQIGAAEAARFPRFSIPLSFGTTASLLHDLFSGASLAWSAGVQASQTLYDGGRARAGVTAAQAGAEAVRLAYERDVRLALRDVEDALTALNSERQRQRSLAAAVDDSQQALDRTTRLYRKGLSGYLPVLTAQRVANQARDALALSQWGEVRGAIALYKSLGAGWQDESIAQNAVSAGPPEQSPASETAAGL
;
A
#
# COMPACT_ATOMS: atom_id res chain seq x y z
N MET A 1 -17.62 -19.44 0.57
CA MET A 1 -16.60 -19.40 1.65
C MET A 1 -15.34 -18.70 1.16
N ASP A 2 -14.86 -19.01 -0.05
CA ASP A 2 -13.62 -18.44 -0.60
C ASP A 2 -13.68 -16.92 -0.84
N ALA A 3 -14.83 -16.38 -1.27
CA ALA A 3 -15.01 -14.94 -1.45
C ALA A 3 -14.87 -14.14 -0.14
N LEU A 4 -15.50 -14.60 0.95
CA LEU A 4 -15.38 -13.96 2.27
C LEU A 4 -13.95 -14.05 2.83
N ALA A 5 -13.23 -15.14 2.54
CA ALA A 5 -11.82 -15.27 2.92
C ALA A 5 -10.92 -14.31 2.12
N ALA A 6 -11.18 -14.13 0.82
CA ALA A 6 -10.48 -13.17 -0.02
C ALA A 6 -10.76 -11.72 0.40
N ASP A 7 -12.02 -11.37 0.68
CA ASP A 7 -12.43 -10.05 1.16
C ASP A 7 -11.76 -9.72 2.50
N ARG A 8 -11.73 -10.67 3.44
CA ARG A 8 -11.03 -10.50 4.73
C ARG A 8 -9.54 -10.23 4.54
N ARG A 9 -8.87 -10.94 3.63
CA ARG A 9 -7.43 -10.73 3.35
C ARG A 9 -7.18 -9.40 2.67
N ALA A 10 -8.02 -9.00 1.71
CA ALA A 10 -7.94 -7.69 1.08
C ALA A 10 -8.06 -6.55 2.11
N LEU A 11 -9.01 -6.68 3.04
CA LEU A 11 -9.17 -5.76 4.17
C LEU A 11 -7.93 -5.74 5.08
N GLN A 12 -7.36 -6.91 5.40
CA GLN A 12 -6.13 -7.00 6.21
C GLN A 12 -4.94 -6.33 5.52
N VAL A 13 -4.72 -6.56 4.23
CA VAL A 13 -3.64 -5.92 3.48
C VAL A 13 -3.84 -4.41 3.41
N SER A 14 -5.07 -3.95 3.18
CA SER A 14 -5.37 -2.51 3.20
C SER A 14 -5.12 -1.90 4.57
N LEU A 15 -5.54 -2.57 5.65
CA LEU A 15 -5.33 -2.14 7.03
C LEU A 15 -3.84 -2.06 7.38
N LEU A 16 -3.07 -3.09 7.03
CA LEU A 16 -1.62 -3.12 7.29
C LEU A 16 -0.88 -2.05 6.47
N ALA A 17 -1.27 -1.83 5.22
CA ALA A 17 -0.71 -0.78 4.38
C ALA A 17 -1.01 0.62 4.93
N GLU A 18 -2.24 0.84 5.41
CA GLU A 18 -2.65 2.10 6.05
C GLU A 18 -1.89 2.34 7.36
N LEU A 19 -1.81 1.33 8.23
CA LEU A 19 -1.03 1.38 9.47
C LEU A 19 0.45 1.67 9.22
N ALA A 20 1.05 1.02 8.21
CA ALA A 20 2.44 1.25 7.83
C ALA A 20 2.67 2.66 7.29
N ALA A 21 1.72 3.19 6.51
CA ALA A 21 1.78 4.54 5.97
C ALA A 21 1.68 5.59 7.08
N ASP A 22 0.72 5.43 7.99
CA ASP A 22 0.54 6.33 9.15
C ASP A 22 1.77 6.30 10.06
N TYR A 23 2.35 5.13 10.31
CA TYR A 23 3.56 5.01 11.10
C TYR A 23 4.76 5.69 10.44
N ALA A 24 4.94 5.51 9.13
CA ALA A 24 6.01 6.17 8.38
C ALA A 24 5.84 7.70 8.36
N GLU A 25 4.61 8.19 8.19
CA GLU A 25 4.29 9.62 8.25
C GLU A 25 4.57 10.18 9.66
N LEU A 26 4.23 9.44 10.72
CA LEU A 26 4.51 9.85 12.11
C LEU A 26 6.00 10.00 12.34
N ARG A 27 6.81 9.02 11.92
CA ARG A 27 8.28 9.10 12.04
C ARG A 27 8.86 10.26 11.24
N THR A 28 8.27 10.58 10.10
CA THR A 28 8.66 11.73 9.28
C THR A 28 8.34 13.05 9.98
N ALA A 29 7.14 13.18 10.55
CA ALA A 29 6.75 14.37 11.32
C ALA A 29 7.66 14.58 12.54
N GLN A 30 8.07 13.50 13.23
CA GLN A 30 9.06 13.56 14.31
C GLN A 30 10.43 14.02 13.84
N ALA A 31 10.92 13.50 12.71
CA ALA A 31 12.19 13.93 12.12
C ALA A 31 12.16 15.42 11.76
N ARG A 32 11.07 15.88 11.12
CA ARG A 32 10.86 17.30 10.80
C ARG A 32 10.78 18.18 12.03
N LEU A 33 10.15 17.69 13.11
CA LEU A 33 10.11 18.41 14.39
C LEU A 33 11.51 18.56 15.00
N SER A 34 12.36 17.53 14.90
CA SER A 34 13.77 17.61 15.30
C SER A 34 14.51 18.66 14.48
N ILE A 35 14.41 18.60 13.15
CA ILE A 35 15.02 19.57 12.23
C ILE A 35 14.58 21.00 12.55
N ALA A 36 13.28 21.21 12.80
CA ALA A 36 12.73 22.51 13.15
C ALA A 36 13.30 23.04 14.47
N ARG A 37 13.42 22.18 15.49
CA ARG A 37 14.02 22.54 16.79
C ARG A 37 15.51 22.87 16.67
N ASP A 38 16.25 22.10 15.89
CA ASP A 38 17.68 22.37 15.62
C ASP A 38 17.88 23.69 14.85
N ASN A 39 16.99 23.97 13.89
CA ASN A 39 16.98 25.24 13.17
C ASN A 39 16.69 26.42 14.09
N ILE A 40 15.72 26.31 15.00
CA ILE A 40 15.45 27.35 16.02
C ILE A 40 16.70 27.58 16.90
N GLY A 41 17.41 26.52 17.29
CA GLY A 41 18.66 26.64 18.03
C GLY A 41 19.76 27.38 17.25
N THR A 42 19.87 27.08 15.95
CA THR A 42 20.81 27.76 15.03
C THR A 42 20.45 29.23 14.86
N LEU A 43 19.17 29.54 14.63
CA LEU A 43 18.66 30.91 14.48
C LEU A 43 18.84 31.73 15.76
N ARG A 44 18.62 31.13 16.93
CA ARG A 44 18.88 31.77 18.23
C ARG A 44 20.35 32.13 18.40
N THR A 45 21.25 31.24 17.99
CA THR A 45 22.70 31.52 18.02
C THR A 45 23.08 32.63 17.03
N GLY A 46 22.44 32.67 15.86
CA GLY A 46 22.59 33.74 14.87
C GLY A 46 22.11 35.11 15.37
N GLU A 47 20.93 35.16 16.01
CA GLU A 47 20.39 36.36 16.65
C GLU A 47 21.35 36.89 17.72
N GLN A 48 21.83 36.04 18.63
CA GLN A 48 22.80 36.45 19.65
C GLN A 48 24.10 37.00 19.06
N LEU A 49 24.53 36.46 17.92
CA LEU A 49 25.72 36.95 17.24
C LEU A 49 25.49 38.34 16.63
N ALA A 50 24.33 38.57 16.01
CA ALA A 50 23.92 39.87 15.50
C ALA A 50 23.79 40.92 16.62
N GLU A 51 23.18 40.54 17.75
CA GLU A 51 23.05 41.41 18.93
C GLU A 51 24.42 41.86 19.46
N ARG A 52 25.38 40.93 19.57
CA ARG A 52 26.76 41.25 20.00
C ARG A 52 27.50 42.12 18.98
N ALA A 53 27.29 41.90 17.68
CA ALA A 53 27.89 42.72 16.64
C ALA A 53 27.36 44.16 16.72
N GLN A 54 26.05 44.34 16.90
CA GLN A 54 25.42 45.64 17.09
C GLN A 54 25.96 46.36 18.34
N GLN A 55 26.05 45.67 19.49
CA GLN A 55 26.58 46.23 20.73
C GLN A 55 28.02 46.72 20.62
N ARG A 56 28.80 46.15 19.68
CA ARG A 56 30.19 46.52 19.39
C ARG A 56 30.32 47.54 18.25
N GLY A 57 29.20 48.05 17.72
CA GLY A 57 29.18 48.99 16.59
C GLY A 57 29.54 48.37 15.24
N LEU A 58 29.57 47.04 15.14
CA LEU A 58 29.93 46.28 13.93
C LEU A 58 28.71 45.76 13.16
N GLY A 59 27.50 45.95 13.68
CA GLY A 59 26.25 45.49 13.07
C GLY A 59 25.13 46.52 13.23
N THR A 60 23.98 46.27 12.60
CA THR A 60 22.84 47.19 12.58
C THR A 60 21.64 46.67 13.37
N SER A 61 20.76 47.56 13.83
CA SER A 61 19.47 47.17 14.43
C SER A 61 18.58 46.40 13.45
N ALA A 62 18.72 46.66 12.14
CA ALA A 62 18.00 45.95 11.10
C ALA A 62 18.42 44.47 11.02
N GLU A 63 19.71 44.16 11.14
CA GLU A 63 20.22 42.78 11.15
C GLU A 63 19.70 41.99 12.36
N VAL A 64 19.65 42.62 13.54
CA VAL A 64 19.08 42.02 14.76
C VAL A 64 17.58 41.77 14.58
N ALA A 65 16.85 42.75 14.06
CA ALA A 65 15.42 42.60 13.79
C ALA A 65 15.13 41.48 12.77
N GLN A 66 15.95 41.36 11.72
CA GLN A 66 15.86 40.28 10.73
C GLN A 66 16.13 38.90 11.36
N ALA A 67 17.21 38.77 12.14
CA ALA A 67 17.53 37.52 12.82
C ALA A 67 16.42 37.08 13.78
N ARG A 68 15.87 38.03 14.55
CA ARG A 68 14.73 37.78 15.44
C ARG A 68 13.49 37.37 14.66
N ALA A 69 13.11 38.10 13.63
CA ALA A 69 11.94 37.80 12.81
C ALA A 69 12.01 36.37 12.23
N GLU A 70 13.18 35.97 11.71
CA GLU A 70 13.35 34.62 11.17
C GLU A 70 13.21 33.54 12.25
N ARG A 71 13.73 33.80 13.46
CA ARG A 71 13.56 32.91 14.61
C ARG A 71 12.10 32.78 15.02
N GLU A 72 11.36 33.88 15.09
CA GLU A 72 9.93 33.87 15.44
C GLU A 72 9.11 33.09 14.41
N VAL A 73 9.39 33.27 13.11
CA VAL A 73 8.77 32.48 12.03
C VAL A 73 9.08 30.98 12.20
N ALA A 74 10.31 30.64 12.54
CA ALA A 74 10.68 29.24 12.80
C ALA A 74 9.99 28.67 14.05
N GLN A 75 9.77 29.47 15.10
CA GLN A 75 9.05 29.06 16.32
C GLN A 75 7.57 28.76 16.08
N ALA A 76 6.98 29.26 14.99
CA ALA A 76 5.61 28.96 14.62
C ALA A 76 5.43 27.54 14.01
N GLN A 77 6.51 26.85 13.63
CA GLN A 77 6.44 25.54 12.95
C GLN A 77 6.23 24.35 13.90
N PRO A 78 6.93 24.22 15.06
CA PRO A 78 6.79 23.06 15.94
C PRO A 78 5.36 22.71 16.36
N PRO A 79 4.46 23.66 16.71
CA PRO A 79 3.10 23.31 17.13
C PRO A 79 2.29 22.58 16.05
N LEU A 80 2.51 22.89 14.77
CA LEU A 80 1.85 22.21 13.65
C LEU A 80 2.34 20.76 13.53
N LEU A 81 3.66 20.56 13.61
CA LEU A 81 4.26 19.22 13.56
C LEU A 81 3.86 18.37 14.78
N GLU A 82 3.76 18.98 15.97
CA GLU A 82 3.27 18.31 17.17
C GLU A 82 1.81 17.88 17.05
N ALA A 83 0.96 18.71 16.42
CA ALA A 83 -0.42 18.36 16.11
C ALA A 83 -0.51 17.18 15.10
N ASP A 84 0.34 17.17 14.07
CA ASP A 84 0.42 16.06 13.11
C ASP A 84 0.84 14.75 13.77
N ILE A 85 1.87 14.79 14.63
CA ILE A 85 2.32 13.63 15.42
C ILE A 85 1.17 13.11 16.29
N ALA A 86 0.44 13.99 16.97
CA ALA A 86 -0.70 13.59 17.80
C ALA A 86 -1.83 12.96 16.96
N ARG A 87 -2.18 13.57 15.82
CA ARG A 87 -3.20 13.05 14.89
C ARG A 87 -2.84 11.64 14.41
N LEU A 88 -1.60 11.43 13.97
CA LEU A 88 -1.13 10.13 13.48
C LEU A 88 -1.07 9.09 14.60
N SER A 89 -0.65 9.49 15.81
CA SER A 89 -0.70 8.60 16.98
C SER A 89 -2.12 8.15 17.30
N HIS A 90 -3.11 9.04 17.18
CA HIS A 90 -4.51 8.71 17.39
C HIS A 90 -5.03 7.74 16.32
N ALA A 91 -4.68 7.97 15.05
CA ALA A 91 -5.05 7.10 13.93
C ALA A 91 -4.48 5.68 14.12
N ILE A 92 -3.19 5.58 14.43
CA ILE A 92 -2.52 4.30 14.73
C ILE A 92 -3.19 3.59 15.91
N GLY A 93 -3.55 4.32 16.97
CA GLY A 93 -4.25 3.73 18.12
C GLY A 93 -5.58 3.08 17.75
N VAL A 94 -6.36 3.72 16.88
CA VAL A 94 -7.64 3.18 16.39
C VAL A 94 -7.40 2.00 15.43
N LEU A 95 -6.45 2.09 14.50
CA LEU A 95 -6.12 1.01 13.55
C LEU A 95 -5.58 -0.24 14.26
N ALA A 96 -4.90 -0.07 15.40
CA ALA A 96 -4.46 -1.15 16.27
C ALA A 96 -5.59 -1.76 17.13
N GLY A 97 -6.82 -1.24 17.03
CA GLY A 97 -7.98 -1.72 17.77
C GLY A 97 -8.12 -1.19 19.21
N GLY A 98 -7.34 -0.17 19.57
CA GLY A 98 -7.38 0.49 20.88
C GLY A 98 -8.06 1.86 20.86
N PHE A 99 -7.88 2.60 21.95
CA PHE A 99 -8.26 4.01 22.03
C PHE A 99 -7.14 4.92 21.49
N PRO A 100 -7.46 6.15 21.07
CA PRO A 100 -6.48 7.11 20.53
C PRO A 100 -5.25 7.35 21.43
N GLY A 101 -5.39 7.19 22.75
CA GLY A 101 -4.32 7.44 23.72
C GLY A 101 -3.37 6.27 23.95
N ASP A 102 -3.73 5.04 23.56
CA ASP A 102 -3.06 3.81 24.02
C ASP A 102 -1.60 3.73 23.57
N TRP A 103 -1.31 4.23 22.37
CA TRP A 103 0.02 4.14 21.76
C TRP A 103 0.86 5.41 21.90
N ARG A 104 0.31 6.48 22.51
CA ARG A 104 0.97 7.79 22.57
C ARG A 104 2.33 7.73 23.26
N ALA A 105 2.46 7.00 24.36
CA ALA A 105 3.72 6.87 25.09
C ALA A 105 4.77 6.07 24.29
N THR A 106 4.36 4.94 23.73
CA THR A 106 5.22 4.07 22.92
C THR A 106 5.72 4.76 21.65
N LEU A 107 4.88 5.60 21.03
CA LEU A 107 5.21 6.33 19.81
C LEU A 107 5.93 7.66 20.07
N ALA A 108 5.98 8.15 21.32
CA ALA A 108 6.58 9.45 21.64
C ALA A 108 8.09 9.49 21.42
N GLU A 109 8.79 8.36 21.64
CA GLU A 109 10.24 8.29 21.44
C GLU A 109 10.57 8.35 19.94
N PRO A 110 11.40 9.30 19.50
CA PRO A 110 11.86 9.36 18.11
C PRO A 110 12.68 8.11 17.79
N SER A 111 12.24 7.32 16.80
CA SER A 111 13.09 6.28 16.23
C SER A 111 13.93 6.89 15.09
N PRO A 112 15.27 6.71 15.09
CA PRO A 112 16.16 7.32 14.10
C PRO A 112 16.08 6.69 12.71
N THR A 113 15.36 5.57 12.55
CA THR A 113 15.29 4.83 11.28
C THR A 113 13.87 4.84 10.75
N LEU A 114 13.69 5.50 9.59
CA LEU A 114 12.55 5.21 8.72
C LEU A 114 12.64 3.73 8.32
N PRO A 115 11.53 2.99 8.29
CA PRO A 115 11.55 1.59 7.91
C PRO A 115 12.11 1.46 6.49
N VAL A 116 13.19 0.69 6.34
CA VAL A 116 13.80 0.43 5.04
C VAL A 116 12.88 -0.50 4.27
N ALA A 117 12.50 -0.09 3.06
CA ALA A 117 11.76 -0.94 2.15
C ALA A 117 12.58 -2.22 1.85
N PRO A 118 12.02 -3.43 2.00
CA PRO A 118 12.72 -4.64 1.63
C PRO A 118 13.03 -4.64 0.12
N ALA A 119 14.06 -5.38 -0.29
CA ALA A 119 14.39 -5.51 -1.70
C ALA A 119 13.21 -6.12 -2.47
N LEU A 120 12.77 -5.42 -3.52
CA LEU A 120 11.67 -5.88 -4.35
C LEU A 120 12.06 -7.17 -5.08
N PRO A 121 11.15 -8.15 -5.21
CA PRO A 121 11.41 -9.30 -6.05
C PRO A 121 11.60 -8.84 -7.51
N LEU A 122 12.62 -9.38 -8.18
CA LEU A 122 12.95 -9.13 -9.60
C LEU A 122 11.95 -9.78 -10.57
N ALA A 123 10.66 -9.87 -10.19
CA ALA A 123 9.63 -10.48 -11.02
C ALA A 123 9.12 -9.48 -12.07
N LEU A 124 8.76 -9.98 -13.25
CA LEU A 124 8.13 -9.17 -14.30
C LEU A 124 6.75 -8.68 -13.82
N PRO A 125 6.35 -7.42 -14.07
CA PRO A 125 5.04 -6.90 -13.68
C PRO A 125 3.88 -7.80 -14.14
N SER A 126 4.01 -8.45 -15.30
CA SER A 126 3.00 -9.36 -15.86
C SER A 126 2.77 -10.64 -15.04
N GLU A 127 3.80 -11.17 -14.36
CA GLU A 127 3.68 -12.35 -13.52
C GLU A 127 3.06 -12.00 -12.16
N VAL A 128 3.39 -10.82 -11.64
CA VAL A 128 2.86 -10.34 -10.36
C VAL A 128 1.39 -9.97 -10.47
N ILE A 129 0.96 -9.39 -11.59
CA ILE A 129 -0.45 -9.03 -11.84
C ILE A 129 -1.35 -10.26 -11.88
N ARG A 130 -0.89 -11.44 -12.34
CA ARG A 130 -1.71 -12.68 -12.29
C ARG A 130 -1.99 -13.16 -10.87
N GLN A 131 -1.18 -12.73 -9.91
CA GLN A 131 -1.29 -13.15 -8.52
C GLN A 131 -2.19 -12.20 -7.71
N ARG A 132 -2.65 -11.10 -8.29
CA ARG A 132 -3.57 -10.12 -7.69
C ARG A 132 -4.98 -10.68 -7.55
N PRO A 133 -5.54 -10.80 -6.34
CA PRO A 133 -6.82 -11.49 -6.19
C PRO A 133 -8.07 -10.67 -6.49
N ASP A 134 -7.95 -9.34 -6.59
CA ASP A 134 -8.96 -8.52 -7.26
C ASP A 134 -9.12 -8.96 -8.74
N LEU A 135 -8.01 -9.14 -9.46
CA LEU A 135 -8.04 -9.63 -10.84
C LEU A 135 -8.49 -11.08 -10.97
N GLN A 136 -8.13 -11.94 -10.01
CA GLN A 136 -8.67 -13.31 -9.97
C GLN A 136 -10.19 -13.30 -9.76
N ALA A 137 -10.72 -12.41 -8.91
CA ALA A 137 -12.15 -12.27 -8.73
C ALA A 137 -12.85 -11.81 -10.01
N ASP A 138 -12.25 -10.86 -10.74
CA ASP A 138 -12.78 -10.38 -12.02
C ASP A 138 -12.72 -11.43 -13.14
N GLU A 139 -11.66 -12.22 -13.20
CA GLU A 139 -11.57 -13.38 -14.09
C GLU A 139 -12.67 -14.41 -13.79
N ARG A 140 -12.95 -14.68 -12.50
CA ARG A 140 -14.04 -15.58 -12.09
C ARG A 140 -15.42 -15.01 -12.42
N ARG A 141 -15.62 -13.70 -12.32
CA ARG A 141 -16.86 -13.02 -12.77
C ARG A 141 -17.04 -13.15 -14.27
N LEU A 142 -15.95 -13.01 -15.04
CA LEU A 142 -15.96 -13.23 -16.49
C LEU A 142 -16.35 -14.68 -16.82
N ALA A 143 -15.72 -15.66 -16.18
CA ALA A 143 -16.04 -17.07 -16.36
C ALA A 143 -17.52 -17.37 -16.03
N ALA A 144 -18.06 -16.79 -14.96
CA ALA A 144 -19.47 -16.93 -14.60
C ALA A 144 -20.41 -16.29 -15.64
N ALA A 145 -20.08 -15.11 -16.16
CA ALA A 145 -20.85 -14.46 -17.22
C ALA A 145 -20.81 -15.26 -18.54
N THR A 146 -19.67 -15.85 -18.88
CA THR A 146 -19.56 -16.76 -20.04
C THR A 146 -20.42 -18.02 -19.83
N ALA A 147 -20.45 -18.59 -18.63
CA ALA A 147 -21.33 -19.73 -18.33
C ALA A 147 -22.82 -19.39 -18.45
N GLN A 148 -23.22 -18.15 -18.14
CA GLN A 148 -24.60 -17.68 -18.33
C GLN A 148 -25.02 -17.62 -19.80
N ILE A 149 -24.09 -17.39 -20.74
CA ILE A 149 -24.39 -17.53 -22.18
C ILE A 149 -24.81 -18.97 -22.48
N GLY A 150 -24.06 -19.96 -21.97
CA GLY A 150 -24.39 -21.37 -22.13
C GLY A 150 -25.76 -21.72 -21.53
N ALA A 151 -26.09 -21.15 -20.37
CA ALA A 151 -27.41 -21.32 -19.76
C ALA A 151 -28.54 -20.68 -20.59
N ALA A 152 -28.31 -19.50 -21.17
CA ALA A 152 -29.26 -18.84 -22.06
C ALA A 152 -29.43 -19.62 -23.39
N GLU A 153 -28.35 -20.20 -23.91
CA GLU A 153 -28.38 -21.06 -25.10
C GLU A 153 -29.15 -22.35 -24.82
N ALA A 154 -28.95 -22.96 -23.64
CA ALA A 154 -29.68 -24.15 -23.20
C ALA A 154 -31.20 -23.93 -23.13
N ALA A 155 -31.65 -22.71 -22.84
CA ALA A 155 -33.08 -22.37 -22.82
C ALA A 155 -33.76 -22.46 -24.20
N ARG A 156 -32.99 -22.59 -25.29
CA ARG A 156 -33.50 -22.83 -26.65
C ARG A 156 -33.79 -24.31 -26.93
N PHE A 157 -33.29 -25.20 -26.07
CA PHE A 157 -33.45 -26.65 -26.21
C PHE A 157 -34.60 -27.18 -25.32
N PRO A 158 -35.12 -28.39 -25.60
CA PRO A 158 -36.14 -29.01 -24.75
C PRO A 158 -35.62 -29.19 -23.32
N ARG A 159 -36.45 -28.84 -22.34
CA ARG A 159 -36.17 -29.11 -20.93
C ARG A 159 -36.71 -30.49 -20.59
N PHE A 160 -35.83 -31.39 -20.19
CA PHE A 160 -36.19 -32.69 -19.63
C PHE A 160 -36.17 -32.59 -18.10
N SER A 161 -37.17 -33.15 -17.44
CA SER A 161 -37.14 -33.32 -15.98
C SER A 161 -37.75 -34.66 -15.60
N ILE A 162 -37.20 -35.25 -14.55
CA ILE A 162 -37.57 -36.58 -14.08
C ILE A 162 -38.07 -36.42 -12.64
N PRO A 163 -39.35 -36.05 -12.43
CA PRO A 163 -39.92 -36.04 -11.10
C PRO A 163 -39.90 -37.45 -10.51
N LEU A 164 -39.34 -37.55 -9.31
CA LEU A 164 -39.30 -38.76 -8.50
C LEU A 164 -39.96 -38.43 -7.16
N SER A 165 -40.98 -39.18 -6.80
CA SER A 165 -41.71 -38.98 -5.54
C SER A 165 -41.76 -40.29 -4.76
N PHE A 166 -41.63 -40.15 -3.44
CA PHE A 166 -41.69 -41.24 -2.47
C PHE A 166 -42.56 -40.78 -1.31
N GLY A 167 -43.41 -41.66 -0.80
CA GLY A 167 -44.26 -41.35 0.34
C GLY A 167 -45.00 -42.58 0.82
N THR A 168 -45.92 -42.36 1.75
CA THR A 168 -46.83 -43.40 2.23
C THR A 168 -48.25 -43.01 1.90
N THR A 169 -48.99 -43.90 1.24
CA THR A 169 -50.42 -43.70 0.96
C THR A 169 -51.21 -44.73 1.77
N ALA A 170 -52.03 -44.27 2.71
CA ALA A 170 -52.91 -45.13 3.49
C ALA A 170 -54.25 -44.43 3.75
N SER A 171 -55.35 -45.19 3.75
CA SER A 171 -56.69 -44.68 4.06
C SER A 171 -56.96 -44.57 5.57
N LEU A 172 -56.18 -45.26 6.40
CA LEU A 172 -56.28 -45.29 7.85
C LEU A 172 -54.93 -44.92 8.48
N LEU A 173 -54.94 -44.18 9.60
CA LEU A 173 -53.73 -43.64 10.22
C LEU A 173 -52.77 -44.73 10.76
N HIS A 174 -53.29 -45.89 11.17
CA HIS A 174 -52.45 -47.00 11.68
C HIS A 174 -51.69 -47.75 10.57
N ASP A 175 -52.13 -47.65 9.32
CA ASP A 175 -51.51 -48.33 8.17
C ASP A 175 -50.37 -47.50 7.57
N LEU A 176 -50.26 -46.21 7.93
CA LEU A 176 -49.22 -45.29 7.42
C LEU A 176 -47.79 -45.81 7.67
N PHE A 177 -47.56 -46.54 8.75
CA PHE A 177 -46.24 -47.08 9.12
C PHE A 177 -46.04 -48.56 8.75
N SER A 178 -46.99 -49.17 8.02
CA SER A 178 -46.84 -50.54 7.52
C SER A 178 -45.97 -50.56 6.26
N GLY A 179 -45.22 -51.65 6.02
CA GLY A 179 -44.42 -51.78 4.79
C GLY A 179 -45.24 -51.76 3.50
N ALA A 180 -46.55 -52.01 3.59
CA ALA A 180 -47.49 -52.01 2.47
C ALA A 180 -48.02 -50.61 2.10
N SER A 181 -47.78 -49.58 2.91
CA SER A 181 -48.20 -48.20 2.60
C SER A 181 -47.21 -47.44 1.73
N LEU A 182 -46.02 -47.99 1.48
CA LEU A 182 -44.96 -47.34 0.71
C LEU A 182 -45.38 -47.18 -0.75
N ALA A 183 -45.48 -45.92 -1.19
CA ALA A 183 -45.79 -45.55 -2.56
C ALA A 183 -44.64 -44.73 -3.16
N TRP A 184 -44.29 -45.03 -4.40
CA TRP A 184 -43.33 -44.26 -5.16
C TRP A 184 -43.84 -44.05 -6.59
N SER A 185 -43.48 -42.93 -7.20
CA SER A 185 -43.74 -42.71 -8.62
C SER A 185 -42.57 -41.99 -9.28
N ALA A 186 -42.29 -42.37 -10.51
CA ALA A 186 -41.28 -41.76 -11.36
C ALA A 186 -41.90 -41.48 -12.74
N GLY A 187 -41.61 -40.32 -13.30
CA GLY A 187 -42.06 -39.95 -14.64
C GLY A 187 -41.00 -39.14 -15.36
N VAL A 188 -40.98 -39.18 -16.69
CA VAL A 188 -40.15 -38.30 -17.51
C VAL A 188 -41.08 -37.29 -18.17
N GLN A 189 -40.81 -36.01 -17.98
CA GLN A 189 -41.54 -34.94 -18.67
C GLN A 189 -40.55 -34.09 -19.48
N ALA A 190 -40.94 -33.77 -20.71
CA ALA A 190 -40.21 -32.89 -21.62
C ALA A 190 -41.08 -31.70 -21.99
N SER A 191 -40.54 -30.49 -21.90
CA SER A 191 -41.22 -29.27 -22.31
C SER A 191 -40.34 -28.46 -23.28
N GLN A 192 -40.90 -28.06 -24.41
CA GLN A 192 -40.23 -27.21 -25.39
C GLN A 192 -41.17 -26.07 -25.81
N THR A 193 -40.64 -24.85 -25.82
CA THR A 193 -41.38 -23.68 -26.31
C THR A 193 -41.28 -23.64 -27.83
N LEU A 194 -42.42 -23.75 -28.53
CA LEU A 194 -42.46 -23.72 -30.00
C LEU A 194 -42.42 -22.29 -30.56
N TYR A 195 -43.02 -21.34 -29.84
CA TYR A 195 -43.04 -19.94 -30.22
C TYR A 195 -42.96 -19.06 -28.97
N ASP A 196 -41.95 -18.20 -28.90
CA ASP A 196 -41.70 -17.31 -27.77
C ASP A 196 -41.56 -15.84 -28.18
N GLY A 197 -41.85 -15.50 -29.44
CA GLY A 197 -41.69 -14.15 -29.97
C GLY A 197 -40.23 -13.66 -30.05
N GLY A 198 -39.25 -14.57 -30.06
CA GLY A 198 -37.82 -14.22 -30.08
C GLY A 198 -37.21 -13.98 -28.70
N ARG A 199 -37.94 -14.26 -27.61
CA ARG A 199 -37.48 -14.05 -26.22
C ARG A 199 -36.19 -14.81 -25.92
N ALA A 200 -36.07 -16.07 -26.31
CA ALA A 200 -34.87 -16.87 -26.06
C ALA A 200 -33.66 -16.32 -26.82
N ARG A 201 -33.86 -15.89 -28.08
CA ARG A 201 -32.80 -15.23 -28.87
C ARG A 201 -32.35 -13.92 -28.22
N ALA A 202 -33.30 -13.08 -27.80
CA ALA A 202 -33.01 -11.85 -27.08
C ALA A 202 -32.30 -12.12 -25.74
N GLY A 203 -32.66 -13.19 -25.03
CA GLY A 203 -31.98 -13.63 -23.81
C GLY A 203 -30.52 -14.02 -24.04
N VAL A 204 -30.21 -14.73 -25.13
CA VAL A 204 -28.82 -15.04 -25.52
C VAL A 204 -28.07 -13.76 -25.86
N THR A 205 -28.65 -12.86 -26.66
CA THR A 205 -28.02 -11.57 -26.99
C THR A 205 -27.77 -10.73 -25.73
N ALA A 206 -28.70 -10.71 -24.77
CA ALA A 206 -28.52 -10.02 -23.50
C ALA A 206 -27.39 -10.66 -22.66
N ALA A 207 -27.31 -11.99 -22.60
CA ALA A 207 -26.24 -12.69 -21.90
C ALA A 207 -24.86 -12.45 -22.56
N GLN A 208 -24.80 -12.42 -23.90
CA GLN A 208 -23.59 -12.09 -24.66
C GLN A 208 -23.14 -10.65 -24.38
N ALA A 209 -24.07 -9.69 -24.42
CA ALA A 209 -23.78 -8.29 -24.08
C ALA A 209 -23.32 -8.13 -22.62
N GLY A 210 -23.94 -8.89 -21.69
CA GLY A 210 -23.52 -8.93 -20.29
C GLY A 210 -22.10 -9.47 -20.10
N ALA A 211 -21.75 -10.57 -20.78
CA ALA A 211 -20.40 -11.11 -20.75
C ALA A 211 -19.36 -10.17 -21.37
N GLU A 212 -19.71 -9.48 -22.45
CA GLU A 212 -18.85 -8.47 -23.08
C GLU A 212 -18.59 -7.29 -22.12
N ALA A 213 -19.61 -6.82 -21.41
CA ALA A 213 -19.45 -5.77 -20.40
C ALA A 213 -18.49 -6.21 -19.27
N VAL A 214 -18.61 -7.45 -18.79
CA VAL A 214 -17.70 -8.00 -17.77
C VAL A 214 -16.28 -8.18 -18.32
N ARG A 215 -16.12 -8.60 -19.58
CA ARG A 215 -14.81 -8.69 -20.25
C ARG A 215 -14.11 -7.33 -20.31
N LEU A 216 -14.84 -6.29 -20.70
CA LEU A 216 -14.30 -4.92 -20.75
C LEU A 216 -13.94 -4.39 -19.36
N ALA A 217 -14.73 -4.72 -18.33
CA ALA A 217 -14.40 -4.40 -16.94
C ALA A 217 -13.09 -5.08 -16.51
N TYR A 218 -12.94 -6.38 -16.77
CA TYR A 218 -11.71 -7.13 -16.49
C TYR A 218 -10.49 -6.51 -17.20
N GLU A 219 -10.60 -6.19 -18.50
CA GLU A 219 -9.49 -5.55 -19.20
C GLU A 219 -9.13 -4.17 -18.64
N ARG A 220 -10.12 -3.37 -18.24
CA ARG A 220 -9.89 -2.09 -17.57
C ARG A 220 -9.13 -2.31 -16.27
N ASP A 221 -9.54 -3.27 -15.46
CA ASP A 221 -8.98 -3.51 -14.13
C ASP A 221 -7.52 -4.03 -14.24
N VAL A 222 -7.22 -4.87 -15.25
CA VAL A 222 -5.84 -5.26 -15.60
C VAL A 222 -4.99 -4.04 -15.99
N ARG A 223 -5.51 -3.14 -16.83
CA ARG A 223 -4.78 -1.93 -17.25
C ARG A 223 -4.52 -0.99 -16.07
N LEU A 224 -5.49 -0.83 -15.16
CA LEU A 224 -5.33 -0.03 -13.95
C LEU A 224 -4.29 -0.65 -13.02
N ALA A 225 -4.33 -1.97 -12.82
CA ALA A 225 -3.35 -2.68 -12.00
C ALA A 225 -1.91 -2.51 -12.52
N LEU A 226 -1.71 -2.59 -13.84
CA LEU A 226 -0.39 -2.35 -14.45
C LEU A 226 0.07 -0.91 -14.26
N ARG A 227 -0.83 0.06 -14.50
CA ARG A 227 -0.52 1.49 -14.28
C ARG A 227 -0.10 1.74 -12.84
N ASP A 228 -0.82 1.21 -11.86
CA ASP A 228 -0.53 1.43 -10.44
C ASP A 228 0.86 0.86 -10.04
N VAL A 229 1.30 -0.23 -10.67
CA VAL A 229 2.65 -0.79 -10.47
C VAL A 229 3.72 0.09 -11.12
N GLU A 230 3.53 0.49 -12.38
CA GLU A 230 4.46 1.35 -13.11
C GLU A 230 4.61 2.73 -12.44
N ASP A 231 3.51 3.32 -11.98
CA ASP A 231 3.49 4.60 -11.25
C ASP A 231 4.26 4.47 -9.93
N ALA A 232 4.07 3.37 -9.19
CA ALA A 232 4.76 3.14 -7.93
C ALA A 232 6.28 2.91 -8.13
N LEU A 233 6.68 2.15 -9.16
CA LEU A 233 8.09 1.94 -9.52
C LEU A 233 8.76 3.24 -9.96
N THR A 234 8.08 4.01 -10.82
CA THR A 234 8.57 5.30 -11.31
C THR A 234 8.74 6.29 -10.16
N ALA A 235 7.76 6.37 -9.25
CA ALA A 235 7.83 7.22 -8.06
C ALA A 235 8.99 6.82 -7.15
N LEU A 236 9.17 5.52 -6.88
CA LEU A 236 10.25 5.01 -6.02
C LEU A 236 11.63 5.33 -6.60
N ASN A 237 11.83 5.10 -7.90
CA ASN A 237 13.10 5.39 -8.56
C ASN A 237 13.39 6.90 -8.58
N SER A 238 12.36 7.72 -8.83
CA SER A 238 12.47 9.18 -8.83
C SER A 238 12.84 9.71 -7.44
N GLU A 239 12.23 9.19 -6.37
CA GLU A 239 12.58 9.57 -5.00
C GLU A 239 14.01 9.16 -4.63
N ARG A 240 14.48 7.97 -5.03
CA ARG A 240 15.88 7.56 -4.81
C ARG A 240 16.87 8.48 -5.51
N GLN A 241 16.58 8.90 -6.74
CA GLN A 241 17.44 9.87 -7.44
C GLN A 241 17.41 11.24 -6.76
N ARG A 242 16.22 11.71 -6.38
CA ARG A 242 16.01 12.96 -5.67
C ARG A 242 16.75 13.01 -4.33
N GLN A 243 16.71 11.93 -3.55
CA GLN A 243 17.42 11.83 -2.27
C GLN A 243 18.92 12.00 -2.43
N ARG A 244 19.55 11.43 -3.48
CA ARG A 244 20.99 11.60 -3.73
C ARG A 244 21.35 13.07 -3.95
N SER A 245 20.56 13.78 -4.76
CA SER A 245 20.76 15.21 -5.00
C SER A 245 20.49 16.05 -3.76
N LEU A 246 19.46 15.72 -2.97
CA LEU A 246 19.15 16.42 -1.73
C LEU A 246 20.20 16.17 -0.63
N ALA A 247 20.76 14.96 -0.54
CA ALA A 247 21.84 14.67 0.38
C ALA A 247 23.10 15.50 0.07
N ALA A 248 23.47 15.63 -1.21
CA ALA A 248 24.55 16.52 -1.64
C ALA A 248 24.21 17.99 -1.32
N ALA A 249 22.98 18.43 -1.59
CA ALA A 249 22.53 19.78 -1.28
C ALA A 249 22.59 20.10 0.23
N VAL A 250 22.27 19.13 1.10
CA VAL A 250 22.39 19.27 2.56
C VAL A 250 23.86 19.46 2.96
N ASP A 251 24.79 18.69 2.40
CA ASP A 251 26.21 18.82 2.69
C ASP A 251 26.76 20.19 2.24
N ASP A 252 26.54 20.55 0.98
CA ASP A 252 27.03 21.81 0.40
C ASP A 252 26.44 23.04 1.11
N SER A 253 25.15 23.02 1.41
CA SER A 253 24.48 24.13 2.11
C SER A 253 24.94 24.26 3.56
N GLN A 254 25.25 23.15 4.24
CA GLN A 254 25.83 23.18 5.58
C GLN A 254 27.25 23.77 5.55
N GLN A 255 28.07 23.38 4.57
CA GLN A 255 29.41 23.98 4.40
C GLN A 255 29.32 25.49 4.10
N ALA A 256 28.37 25.91 3.27
CA ALA A 256 28.14 27.33 2.97
C ALA A 256 27.72 28.11 4.23
N LEU A 257 26.83 27.53 5.04
CA LEU A 257 26.44 28.09 6.34
C LEU A 257 27.64 28.26 7.27
N ASP A 258 28.48 27.23 7.39
CA ASP A 258 29.65 27.29 8.27
C ASP A 258 30.66 28.36 7.80
N ARG A 259 30.89 28.46 6.49
CA ARG A 259 31.81 29.45 5.90
C ARG A 259 31.30 30.88 6.07
N THR A 260 30.04 31.15 5.71
CA THR A 260 29.42 32.47 5.86
C THR A 260 29.38 32.90 7.33
N THR A 261 29.06 31.98 8.24
CA THR A 261 29.10 32.23 9.69
C THR A 261 30.50 32.64 10.16
N ARG A 262 31.55 31.97 9.66
CA ARG A 262 32.95 32.33 9.98
C ARG A 262 33.35 33.70 9.43
N LEU A 263 32.93 34.03 8.21
CA LEU A 263 33.20 35.35 7.61
C LEU A 263 32.53 36.47 8.39
N TYR A 264 31.25 36.29 8.76
CA TYR A 264 30.50 37.24 9.57
C TYR A 264 31.14 37.46 10.95
N ARG A 265 31.55 36.37 11.63
CA ARG A 265 32.28 36.46 12.91
C ARG A 265 33.60 37.24 12.83
N LYS A 266 34.24 37.24 11.66
CA LYS A 266 35.47 37.99 11.39
C LYS A 266 35.22 39.41 10.87
N GLY A 267 33.96 39.83 10.71
CA GLY A 267 33.59 41.12 10.13
C GLY A 267 33.89 41.25 8.64
N LEU A 268 34.09 40.13 7.93
CA LEU A 268 34.43 40.08 6.50
C LEU A 268 33.21 40.00 5.58
N SER A 269 32.01 39.83 6.15
CA SER A 269 30.73 39.83 5.43
C SER A 269 29.63 40.40 6.33
N GLY A 270 28.52 40.88 5.75
CA GLY A 270 27.31 41.22 6.52
C GLY A 270 26.54 39.97 7.00
N TYR A 271 25.43 40.17 7.71
CA TYR A 271 24.61 39.06 8.23
C TYR A 271 23.76 38.35 7.17
N LEU A 272 23.35 39.07 6.11
CA LEU A 272 22.44 38.53 5.08
C LEU A 272 22.93 37.21 4.42
N PRO A 273 24.22 37.04 4.05
CA PRO A 273 24.73 35.76 3.56
C PRO A 273 24.55 34.59 4.54
N VAL A 274 24.66 34.83 5.85
CA VAL A 274 24.45 33.83 6.89
C VAL A 274 22.97 33.40 6.91
N LEU A 275 22.06 34.38 6.90
CA LEU A 275 20.62 34.13 6.88
C LEU A 275 20.20 33.33 5.64
N THR A 276 20.71 33.70 4.46
CA THR A 276 20.45 32.98 3.21
C THR A 276 20.96 31.54 3.30
N ALA A 277 22.19 31.32 3.79
CA ALA A 277 22.74 29.97 3.94
C ALA A 277 21.95 29.12 4.95
N GLN A 278 21.47 29.72 6.05
CA GLN A 278 20.59 29.05 7.03
C GLN A 278 19.28 28.58 6.40
N ARG A 279 18.60 29.45 5.63
CA ARG A 279 17.37 29.07 4.94
C ARG A 279 17.59 27.91 3.98
N VAL A 280 18.63 27.99 3.15
CA VAL A 280 18.94 26.95 2.15
C VAL A 280 19.26 25.62 2.85
N ALA A 281 20.06 25.63 3.92
CA ALA A 281 20.38 24.42 4.67
C ALA A 281 19.14 23.80 5.35
N ASN A 282 18.29 24.62 5.96
CA ASN A 282 17.06 24.12 6.58
C ASN A 282 16.07 23.57 5.53
N GLN A 283 15.90 24.26 4.41
CA GLN A 283 15.05 23.81 3.30
C GLN A 283 15.55 22.50 2.69
N ALA A 284 16.86 22.35 2.48
CA ALA A 284 17.46 21.11 1.97
C ALA A 284 17.24 19.93 2.92
N ARG A 285 17.39 20.14 4.23
CA ARG A 285 17.13 19.11 5.26
C ARG A 285 15.67 18.69 5.30
N ASP A 286 14.73 19.65 5.32
CA ASP A 286 13.30 19.35 5.32
C ASP A 286 12.89 18.60 4.04
N ALA A 287 13.40 19.05 2.88
CA ALA A 287 13.16 18.38 1.61
C ALA A 287 13.72 16.95 1.57
N LEU A 288 14.90 16.71 2.15
CA LEU A 288 15.49 15.37 2.25
C LEU A 288 14.63 14.46 3.12
N ALA A 289 14.18 14.94 4.29
CA ALA A 289 13.30 14.17 5.18
C ALA A 289 11.97 13.80 4.49
N LEU A 290 11.37 14.74 3.75
CA LEU A 290 10.15 14.47 2.96
C LEU A 290 10.40 13.50 1.79
N SER A 291 11.57 13.54 1.16
CA SER A 291 11.95 12.62 0.07
C SER A 291 12.19 11.19 0.58
N GLN A 292 12.76 11.06 1.78
CA GLN A 292 12.88 9.77 2.47
C GLN A 292 11.50 9.17 2.82
N TRP A 293 10.56 9.99 3.27
CA TRP A 293 9.16 9.58 3.42
C TRP A 293 8.53 9.16 2.08
N GLY A 294 8.77 9.93 1.02
CA GLY A 294 8.29 9.63 -0.32
C GLY A 294 8.72 8.23 -0.79
N GLU A 295 9.95 7.82 -0.52
CA GLU A 295 10.45 6.48 -0.83
C GLU A 295 9.70 5.40 -0.04
N VAL A 296 9.54 5.56 1.27
CA VAL A 296 8.82 4.58 2.11
C VAL A 296 7.37 4.45 1.67
N ARG A 297 6.69 5.58 1.41
CA ARG A 297 5.31 5.59 0.91
C ARG A 297 5.21 4.92 -0.46
N GLY A 298 6.15 5.20 -1.36
CA GLY A 298 6.23 4.56 -2.67
C GLY A 298 6.42 3.04 -2.55
N ALA A 299 7.26 2.60 -1.62
CA ALA A 299 7.43 1.18 -1.32
C ALA A 299 6.14 0.55 -0.79
N ILE A 300 5.47 1.15 0.20
CA ILE A 300 4.18 0.64 0.72
C ILE A 300 3.14 0.52 -0.40
N ALA A 301 3.04 1.55 -1.26
CA ALA A 301 2.13 1.53 -2.41
C ALA A 301 2.47 0.40 -3.38
N LEU A 302 3.75 0.16 -3.62
CA LEU A 302 4.22 -0.93 -4.47
C LEU A 302 3.94 -2.30 -3.84
N TYR A 303 4.18 -2.49 -2.54
CA TYR A 303 3.82 -3.72 -1.84
C TYR A 303 2.33 -4.02 -1.94
N LYS A 304 1.49 -2.99 -1.79
CA LYS A 304 0.04 -3.08 -1.97
C LYS A 304 -0.35 -3.44 -3.41
N SER A 305 0.27 -2.80 -4.40
CA SER A 305 -0.08 -3.02 -5.83
C SER A 305 0.42 -4.36 -6.37
N LEU A 306 1.53 -4.88 -5.83
CA LEU A 306 2.09 -6.19 -6.16
C LEU A 306 1.33 -7.36 -5.50
N GLY A 307 0.46 -7.08 -4.53
CA GLY A 307 -0.14 -8.16 -3.74
C GLY A 307 0.91 -8.94 -2.94
N ALA A 308 1.95 -8.26 -2.46
CA ALA A 308 2.92 -8.84 -1.52
C ALA A 308 2.29 -8.83 -0.12
N GLY A 309 1.78 -9.99 0.30
CA GLY A 309 0.88 -10.19 1.44
C GLY A 309 -0.08 -11.36 1.21
N TRP A 310 -0.12 -11.88 -0.02
CA TRP A 310 -1.05 -12.95 -0.42
C TRP A 310 -0.39 -14.35 -0.47
N GLN A 311 0.93 -14.48 -0.24
CA GLN A 311 1.68 -15.74 -0.40
C GLN A 311 2.58 -16.14 0.78
N ASP A 312 2.19 -15.85 2.02
CA ASP A 312 2.96 -16.34 3.17
C ASP A 312 2.78 -17.85 3.47
N GLU A 313 2.10 -18.61 2.60
CA GLU A 313 2.07 -20.09 2.72
C GLU A 313 2.76 -20.83 1.55
N SER A 314 2.77 -20.32 0.32
CA SER A 314 3.28 -21.09 -0.83
C SER A 314 4.74 -20.82 -1.21
N ILE A 315 5.27 -19.61 -0.98
CA ILE A 315 6.68 -19.30 -1.29
C ILE A 315 7.62 -19.91 -0.25
N ALA A 316 7.24 -19.88 1.03
CA ALA A 316 8.03 -20.51 2.09
C ALA A 316 8.15 -22.04 1.91
N GLN A 317 7.09 -22.70 1.41
CA GLN A 317 7.12 -24.14 1.15
C GLN A 317 7.98 -24.51 -0.07
N ASN A 318 7.97 -23.70 -1.14
CA ASN A 318 8.82 -23.96 -2.31
C ASN A 318 10.32 -23.72 -2.05
N ALA A 319 10.68 -22.82 -1.14
CA ALA A 319 12.07 -22.62 -0.72
C ALA A 319 12.59 -23.75 0.19
N VAL A 320 11.70 -24.43 0.92
CA VAL A 320 12.04 -25.58 1.78
C VAL A 320 12.05 -26.91 1.00
N SER A 321 11.28 -27.03 -0.08
CA SER A 321 11.31 -28.21 -0.96
C SER A 321 12.45 -28.21 -1.98
N ALA A 322 13.12 -27.07 -2.20
CA ALA A 322 14.40 -27.01 -2.88
C ALA A 322 15.52 -27.41 -1.91
N GLY A 323 15.55 -28.69 -1.53
CA GLY A 323 16.66 -29.27 -0.77
C GLY A 323 17.99 -29.06 -1.52
N PRO A 324 19.12 -28.97 -0.79
CA PRO A 324 20.44 -28.82 -1.41
C PRO A 324 20.68 -29.96 -2.41
N PRO A 325 21.43 -29.72 -3.51
CA PRO A 325 21.66 -30.73 -4.51
C PRO A 325 22.28 -31.98 -3.87
N GLU A 326 21.59 -33.12 -3.97
CA GLU A 326 22.12 -34.43 -3.58
C GLU A 326 23.46 -34.64 -4.29
N GLN A 327 24.52 -34.69 -3.50
CA GLN A 327 25.82 -35.15 -3.96
C GLN A 327 25.69 -36.64 -4.30
N SER A 328 25.82 -36.96 -5.59
CA SER A 328 25.88 -38.33 -6.08
C SER A 328 27.01 -39.08 -5.36
N PRO A 329 26.79 -40.27 -4.78
CA PRO A 329 27.85 -41.02 -4.14
C PRO A 329 28.82 -41.54 -5.20
N ALA A 330 30.10 -41.25 -4.99
CA ALA A 330 31.19 -41.83 -5.74
C ALA A 330 31.10 -43.36 -5.69
N SER A 331 30.99 -43.99 -6.87
CA SER A 331 31.12 -45.43 -7.03
C SER A 331 32.57 -45.84 -6.78
N GLU A 332 32.80 -46.34 -5.57
CA GLU A 332 33.93 -47.19 -5.22
C GLU A 332 33.90 -48.44 -6.12
N THR A 333 34.85 -48.53 -7.06
CA THR A 333 35.15 -49.77 -7.78
C THR A 333 36.60 -50.12 -7.50
N ALA A 334 36.82 -50.94 -6.48
CA ALA A 334 38.08 -51.62 -6.24
C ALA A 334 37.91 -53.10 -6.60
N ALA A 335 38.68 -53.58 -7.58
CA ALA A 335 39.47 -54.83 -7.51
C ALA A 335 39.92 -55.32 -8.91
N GLY A 336 41.24 -55.29 -9.14
CA GLY A 336 42.02 -56.46 -9.57
C GLY A 336 41.95 -56.93 -11.04
N LEU A 337 42.92 -56.49 -11.84
CA LEU A 337 43.99 -57.34 -12.43
C LEU A 337 45.06 -56.44 -13.08
#